data_AF-A0A7S1KR32-F1
#
_entry.id   AF-A0A7S1KR32-F1
#
_cell.length_a   1.000
_cell.length_b   1.000
_cell.length_c   1.000
_cell.angle_alpha   90.00
_cell.angle_beta   90.00
_cell.angle_gamma   90.00
#
_symmetry.space_group_name_H-M   'P 1'
#
loop_
_entity.id
_entity.type
_entity.pdbx_description
1 polymer ?
#
loop_
_entity_poly.entity_id
_entity_poly.type
_entity_poly.pdbx_seq_one_letter_code
_entity_poly.pdbx_strand_id
1 'polypeptide(L)'
;MTHEPLPTKSATSTDCCFFPEYFHRLNSISPPVWYTYLRVNHLLIAYAVVSFFVGFFAIESAYTNYLQEGPASVSFLWSSFLCGFVYTNVVLSQFDATSRFQTYKKAKDMLHTTRTVDDRKMWPYVVSLCQRNAVRQAARELDMEQMILDYFRQKGYKFYHVIPDFCVQYPLFWMSAKFWNFTFFHRYYEAKIDYEEIYQQQLRRKHPEWVTDSNTPTDV
;
A
#
# COMPACT_ATOMS: atom_id res chain seq x y z
N MET A 1 -1.13 51.19 11.18
CA MET A 1 -1.20 50.08 10.22
C MET A 1 0.14 49.97 9.53
N THR A 2 1.04 49.20 10.15
CA THR A 2 2.40 48.94 9.66
C THR A 2 2.39 47.55 9.06
N HIS A 3 2.58 47.46 7.74
CA HIS A 3 2.71 46.19 7.04
C HIS A 3 4.04 45.54 7.42
N GLU A 4 3.99 44.43 8.16
CA GLU A 4 5.11 43.50 8.27
C GLU A 4 5.40 42.89 6.89
N PRO A 5 6.65 42.88 6.42
CA PRO A 5 7.01 42.16 5.22
C PRO A 5 7.03 40.65 5.50
N LEU A 6 6.43 39.89 4.59
CA LEU A 6 6.45 38.43 4.56
C LEU A 6 7.89 37.89 4.57
N PRO A 7 8.18 36.80 5.30
CA PRO A 7 9.52 36.24 5.34
C PRO A 7 9.91 35.70 3.96
N THR A 8 11.03 36.23 3.46
CA THR A 8 11.73 35.79 2.25
C THR A 8 12.12 34.32 2.39
N LYS A 9 11.63 33.47 1.48
CA LYS A 9 12.09 32.09 1.33
C LYS A 9 13.57 32.10 0.93
N SER A 10 14.46 31.84 1.89
CA SER A 10 15.83 31.42 1.60
C SER A 10 15.79 29.98 1.09
N ALA A 11 15.96 29.82 -0.21
CA ALA A 11 16.24 28.54 -0.84
C ALA A 11 17.72 28.18 -0.60
N THR A 12 17.98 27.20 0.26
CA THR A 12 19.12 26.26 0.20
C THR A 12 19.01 25.28 1.36
N SER A 13 18.34 24.16 1.15
CA SER A 13 18.46 22.96 1.98
C SER A 13 18.01 21.79 1.10
N THR A 14 18.96 21.25 0.36
CA THR A 14 18.96 19.84 -0.03
C THR A 14 19.41 19.05 1.20
N ASP A 15 18.59 19.04 2.25
CA ASP A 15 18.80 18.19 3.40
C ASP A 15 18.32 16.79 3.03
N CYS A 16 19.13 16.09 2.22
CA CYS A 16 19.14 14.63 2.28
C CYS A 16 19.45 14.29 3.73
N CYS A 17 18.46 13.81 4.48
CA CYS A 17 18.69 13.31 5.82
C CYS A 17 19.54 12.04 5.71
N PHE A 18 20.86 12.24 5.69
CA PHE A 18 21.85 11.18 5.69
C PHE A 18 21.93 10.65 7.11
N PHE A 19 21.37 9.47 7.35
CA PHE A 19 21.47 8.77 8.63
C PHE A 19 22.53 7.66 8.51
N PRO A 20 23.82 7.94 8.79
CA PRO A 20 24.92 7.00 8.60
C PRO A 20 24.84 5.74 9.46
N GLU A 21 24.09 5.77 10.57
CA GLU A 21 24.03 4.66 11.54
C GLU A 21 23.25 3.43 11.08
N TYR A 22 22.47 3.50 9.99
CA TYR A 22 21.64 2.38 9.52
C TYR A 22 22.30 1.55 8.40
N PHE A 23 23.56 1.80 8.08
CA PHE A 23 24.23 1.22 6.90
C PHE A 23 24.80 -0.20 7.08
N HIS A 24 24.32 -0.96 8.08
CA HIS A 24 24.78 -2.33 8.28
C HIS A 24 23.98 -3.33 7.43
N ARG A 25 24.73 -4.13 6.63
CA ARG A 25 24.32 -5.29 5.81
C ARG A 25 22.82 -5.63 5.85
N LEU A 26 22.18 -5.63 4.67
CA LEU A 26 20.89 -6.30 4.42
C LEU A 26 21.02 -7.79 4.79
N ASN A 27 20.81 -8.11 6.05
CA ASN A 27 20.83 -9.47 6.57
C ASN A 27 19.43 -10.10 6.50
N SER A 28 18.41 -9.26 6.33
CA SER A 28 17.02 -9.66 6.13
C SER A 28 16.87 -10.31 4.75
N ILE A 29 16.34 -11.53 4.78
CA ILE A 29 15.95 -12.24 3.57
C ILE A 29 14.72 -11.50 3.01
N SER A 30 14.79 -11.02 1.77
CA SER A 30 13.59 -10.45 1.14
C SER A 30 12.54 -11.55 1.01
N PRO A 31 11.36 -11.45 1.62
CA PRO A 31 10.37 -12.52 1.54
C PRO A 31 9.83 -12.70 0.11
N PRO A 32 9.24 -13.86 -0.20
CA PRO A 32 8.65 -14.08 -1.52
C PRO A 32 7.52 -13.09 -1.81
N VAL A 33 7.31 -12.80 -3.09
CA VAL A 33 6.41 -11.74 -3.57
C VAL A 33 4.99 -11.91 -3.04
N TRP A 34 4.44 -13.13 -3.09
CA TRP A 34 3.08 -13.44 -2.63
C TRP A 34 2.90 -13.15 -1.12
N TYR A 35 3.91 -13.47 -0.30
CA TYR A 35 3.84 -13.27 1.14
C TYR A 35 3.89 -11.78 1.47
N THR A 36 4.71 -11.05 0.72
CA THR A 36 4.77 -9.59 0.84
C THR A 36 3.45 -8.94 0.46
N TYR A 37 2.82 -9.40 -0.63
CA TYR A 37 1.50 -8.93 -1.04
C TYR A 37 0.47 -9.10 0.09
N LEU A 38 0.42 -10.29 0.72
CA LEU A 38 -0.46 -10.56 1.84
C LEU A 38 -0.16 -9.65 3.03
N ARG A 39 1.12 -9.47 3.37
CA ARG A 39 1.53 -8.64 4.52
C ARG A 39 1.18 -7.16 4.32
N VAL A 40 1.42 -6.61 3.13
CA VAL A 40 1.06 -5.22 2.77
C VAL A 40 -0.46 -5.02 2.84
N ASN A 41 -1.24 -6.02 2.42
CA ASN A 41 -2.68 -5.89 2.22
C ASN A 41 -3.55 -6.63 3.24
N HIS A 42 -3.00 -7.18 4.33
CA HIS A 42 -3.73 -8.06 5.25
C HIS A 42 -5.04 -7.47 5.78
N LEU A 43 -5.07 -6.17 6.14
CA LEU A 43 -6.29 -5.51 6.59
C LEU A 43 -7.37 -5.40 5.50
N LEU A 44 -6.95 -5.17 4.25
CA LEU A 44 -7.87 -5.07 3.12
C LEU A 44 -8.41 -6.43 2.70
N ILE A 45 -7.55 -7.45 2.74
CA ILE A 45 -7.96 -8.82 2.49
C ILE A 45 -8.96 -9.26 3.56
N ALA A 46 -8.67 -9.00 4.84
CA ALA A 46 -9.61 -9.29 5.92
C ALA A 46 -10.94 -8.54 5.73
N TYR A 47 -10.89 -7.25 5.41
CA TYR A 47 -12.08 -6.45 5.11
C TYR A 47 -12.88 -7.01 3.93
N ALA A 48 -12.22 -7.41 2.84
CA ALA A 48 -12.84 -7.99 1.66
C ALA A 48 -13.54 -9.31 1.98
N VAL A 49 -12.89 -10.18 2.75
CA VAL A 49 -13.45 -11.47 3.19
C VAL A 49 -14.69 -11.25 4.06
N VAL A 50 -14.61 -10.37 5.06
CA VAL A 50 -15.76 -10.03 5.91
C VAL A 50 -16.90 -9.45 5.07
N SER A 51 -16.59 -8.50 4.18
CA SER A 51 -17.58 -7.88 3.30
C SER A 51 -18.22 -8.89 2.37
N PHE A 52 -17.47 -9.86 1.85
CA PHE A 52 -18.01 -10.93 1.01
C PHE A 52 -19.07 -11.77 1.75
N PHE A 53 -18.80 -12.16 3.00
CA PHE A 53 -19.78 -12.90 3.81
C PHE A 53 -21.01 -12.05 4.16
N VAL A 54 -20.83 -10.78 4.50
CA VAL A 54 -21.96 -9.86 4.73
C VAL A 54 -22.81 -9.71 3.46
N GLY A 55 -22.16 -9.61 2.30
CA GLY A 55 -22.84 -9.54 1.00
C GLY A 55 -23.64 -10.80 0.69
N PHE A 56 -23.11 -11.98 1.04
CA PHE A 56 -23.81 -13.25 0.89
C PHE A 56 -25.13 -13.29 1.69
N PHE A 57 -25.10 -12.89 2.96
CA PHE A 57 -26.32 -12.79 3.77
C PHE A 57 -27.31 -11.72 3.25
N ALA A 58 -26.79 -10.62 2.70
CA ALA A 58 -27.62 -9.59 2.09
C ALA A 58 -28.34 -10.11 0.81
N ILE A 59 -27.72 -11.00 0.03
CA ILE A 59 -28.36 -11.67 -1.11
C ILE A 59 -29.51 -12.55 -0.62
N GLU A 60 -29.27 -13.39 0.39
CA GLU A 60 -30.30 -14.27 0.95
C GLU A 60 -31.49 -13.45 1.46
N SER A 61 -31.23 -12.36 2.19
CA SER A 61 -32.27 -11.43 2.64
C SER A 61 -33.02 -10.78 1.47
N ALA A 62 -32.32 -10.32 0.44
CA ALA A 62 -32.96 -9.76 -0.75
C ALA A 62 -33.84 -10.80 -1.45
N TYR A 63 -33.38 -12.04 -1.58
CA TYR A 63 -34.14 -13.12 -2.20
C TYR A 63 -35.41 -13.47 -1.41
N THR A 64 -35.31 -13.60 -0.09
CA THR A 64 -36.48 -13.86 0.76
C THR A 64 -37.50 -12.71 0.68
N ASN A 65 -37.03 -11.46 0.72
CA ASN A 65 -37.88 -10.28 0.60
C ASN A 65 -38.57 -10.20 -0.78
N TYR A 66 -37.86 -10.61 -1.84
CA TYR A 66 -38.44 -10.73 -3.19
C TYR A 66 -39.59 -11.75 -3.23
N LEU A 67 -39.39 -12.93 -2.61
CA LEU A 67 -40.41 -13.98 -2.62
C LEU A 67 -41.64 -13.65 -1.77
N GLN A 68 -41.47 -12.94 -0.65
CA GLN A 68 -42.54 -12.64 0.30
C GLN A 68 -43.34 -11.39 -0.07
N GLU A 69 -42.65 -10.31 -0.45
CA GLU A 69 -43.27 -8.99 -0.64
C GLU A 69 -43.23 -8.51 -2.10
N GLY A 70 -42.52 -9.24 -2.98
CA GLY A 70 -42.35 -8.89 -4.38
C GLY A 70 -41.25 -7.85 -4.65
N PRO A 71 -40.96 -7.56 -5.94
CA PRO A 71 -39.84 -6.70 -6.35
C PRO A 71 -40.02 -5.20 -6.08
N ALA A 72 -41.24 -4.74 -5.86
CA ALA A 72 -41.51 -3.33 -5.56
C ALA A 72 -41.47 -3.03 -4.05
N SER A 73 -41.23 -4.05 -3.22
CA SER A 73 -41.18 -3.88 -1.78
C SER A 73 -39.97 -3.07 -1.35
N VAL A 74 -40.17 -2.22 -0.35
CA VAL A 74 -39.11 -1.40 0.24
C VAL A 74 -38.02 -2.31 0.82
N SER A 75 -38.39 -3.43 1.44
CA SER A 75 -37.48 -4.43 2.00
C SER A 75 -36.56 -5.05 0.95
N PHE A 76 -37.12 -5.44 -0.22
CA PHE A 76 -36.33 -5.96 -1.34
C PHE A 76 -35.36 -4.91 -1.88
N LEU A 77 -35.83 -3.68 -2.10
CA LEU A 77 -35.02 -2.60 -2.67
C LEU A 77 -33.84 -2.25 -1.75
N TRP A 78 -34.08 -2.15 -0.44
CA TRP A 78 -33.01 -1.89 0.54
C TRP A 78 -32.00 -3.04 0.62
N SER A 79 -32.47 -4.28 0.64
CA SER A 79 -31.58 -5.45 0.69
C SER A 79 -30.73 -5.58 -0.57
N SER A 80 -31.33 -5.30 -1.74
CA SER A 80 -30.64 -5.28 -3.03
C SER A 80 -29.61 -4.16 -3.11
N PHE A 81 -29.96 -2.95 -2.63
CA PHE A 81 -29.02 -1.84 -2.53
C PHE A 81 -27.84 -2.18 -1.61
N LEU A 82 -28.11 -2.73 -0.43
CA LEU A 82 -27.08 -3.12 0.53
C LEU A 82 -26.15 -4.19 -0.06
N CYS A 83 -26.71 -5.20 -0.73
CA CYS A 83 -25.96 -6.21 -1.47
C CYS A 83 -25.02 -5.55 -2.49
N GLY A 84 -25.55 -4.70 -3.39
CA GLY A 84 -24.75 -4.00 -4.39
C GLY A 84 -23.66 -3.13 -3.78
N PHE A 85 -23.97 -2.40 -2.72
CA PHE A 85 -23.01 -1.58 -1.98
C PHE A 85 -21.88 -2.42 -1.38
N VAL A 86 -22.21 -3.53 -0.70
CA VAL A 86 -21.22 -4.40 -0.06
C VAL A 86 -20.30 -5.07 -1.09
N TYR A 87 -20.84 -5.61 -2.19
CA TYR A 87 -20.03 -6.21 -3.24
C TYR A 87 -19.17 -5.18 -3.99
N THR A 88 -19.66 -3.97 -4.18
CA THR A 88 -18.84 -2.86 -4.71
C THR A 88 -17.63 -2.63 -3.81
N ASN A 89 -17.81 -2.64 -2.49
CA ASN A 89 -16.69 -2.49 -1.55
C ASN A 89 -15.68 -3.64 -1.61
N VAL A 90 -16.14 -4.88 -1.83
CA VAL A 90 -15.23 -6.03 -2.07
C VAL A 90 -14.35 -5.74 -3.28
N VAL A 91 -14.93 -5.32 -4.41
CA VAL A 91 -14.17 -5.02 -5.63
C VAL A 91 -13.20 -3.84 -5.42
N LEU A 92 -13.68 -2.74 -4.83
CA LEU A 92 -12.86 -1.56 -4.56
C LEU A 92 -11.69 -1.87 -3.61
N SER A 93 -11.88 -2.75 -2.63
CA SER A 93 -10.81 -3.18 -1.74
C SER A 93 -9.68 -3.92 -2.48
N GLN A 94 -10.00 -4.69 -3.53
CA GLN A 94 -8.98 -5.38 -4.33
C GLN A 94 -8.19 -4.41 -5.22
N PHE A 95 -8.86 -3.40 -5.76
CA PHE A 95 -8.18 -2.34 -6.50
C PHE A 95 -7.26 -1.51 -5.58
N ASP A 96 -7.71 -1.17 -4.37
CA ASP A 96 -6.86 -0.48 -3.39
C ASP A 96 -5.67 -1.36 -2.96
N ALA A 97 -5.87 -2.66 -2.76
CA ALA A 97 -4.80 -3.61 -2.43
C ALA A 97 -3.73 -3.68 -3.53
N THR A 98 -4.17 -3.70 -4.79
CA THR A 98 -3.28 -3.69 -5.97
C THR A 98 -2.48 -2.39 -6.02
N SER A 99 -3.15 -1.25 -5.86
CA SER A 99 -2.55 0.09 -5.85
C SER A 99 -1.47 0.25 -4.76
N ARG A 100 -1.75 -0.22 -3.54
CA ARG A 100 -0.79 -0.27 -2.43
C ARG A 100 0.42 -1.11 -2.76
N PHE A 101 0.21 -2.26 -3.40
CA PHE A 101 1.32 -3.13 -3.78
C PHE A 101 2.21 -2.50 -4.86
N GLN A 102 1.64 -1.79 -5.83
CA GLN A 102 2.44 -1.02 -6.81
C GLN A 102 3.27 0.08 -6.10
N THR A 103 2.68 0.75 -5.11
CA THR A 103 3.36 1.77 -4.31
C THR A 103 4.52 1.17 -3.52
N TYR A 104 4.31 0.00 -2.91
CA TYR A 104 5.34 -0.76 -2.21
C TYR A 104 6.53 -1.08 -3.14
N LYS A 105 6.28 -1.62 -4.34
CA LYS A 105 7.35 -1.94 -5.30
C LYS A 105 8.19 -0.71 -5.68
N LYS A 106 7.53 0.41 -5.97
CA LYS A 106 8.22 1.68 -6.29
C LYS A 106 9.06 2.20 -5.13
N ALA A 107 8.47 2.18 -3.92
CA ALA A 107 9.16 2.63 -2.72
C ALA A 107 10.37 1.75 -2.41
N LYS A 108 10.23 0.42 -2.54
CA LYS A 108 11.32 -0.53 -2.31
C LYS A 108 12.48 -0.30 -3.29
N ASP A 109 12.20 -0.16 -4.58
CA ASP A 109 13.24 0.11 -5.58
C ASP A 109 13.98 1.41 -5.29
N MET A 110 13.23 2.48 -5.02
CA MET A 110 13.81 3.77 -4.70
C MET A 110 14.71 3.70 -3.46
N LEU A 111 14.25 3.08 -2.38
CA LEU A 111 15.02 2.92 -1.14
C LEU A 111 16.23 2.01 -1.34
N HIS A 112 16.08 0.93 -2.10
CA HIS A 112 17.17 0.01 -2.40
C HIS A 112 18.29 0.67 -3.22
N THR A 113 17.93 1.47 -4.23
CA THR A 113 18.89 2.20 -5.09
C THR A 113 19.55 3.37 -4.36
N THR A 114 18.78 4.19 -3.65
CA THR A 114 19.31 5.44 -3.08
C THR A 114 19.93 5.25 -1.70
N ARG A 115 19.45 4.29 -0.90
CA ARG A 115 19.84 4.06 0.50
C ARG A 115 19.66 5.27 1.43
N THR A 116 19.02 6.34 0.95
CA THR A 116 18.82 7.59 1.67
C THR A 116 17.41 8.10 1.45
N VAL A 117 16.85 8.80 2.44
CA VAL A 117 15.54 9.44 2.34
C VAL A 117 15.72 10.82 1.70
N ASP A 118 15.31 10.92 0.44
CA ASP A 118 15.26 12.18 -0.31
C ASP A 118 13.81 12.71 -0.29
N ASP A 119 13.62 13.87 0.34
CA ASP A 119 12.34 14.57 0.46
C ASP A 119 11.56 14.63 -0.85
N ARG A 120 12.24 14.98 -1.96
CA ARG A 120 11.60 15.18 -3.26
C ARG A 120 11.02 13.87 -3.79
N LYS A 121 11.73 12.77 -3.59
CA LYS A 121 11.33 11.43 -4.05
C LYS A 121 10.30 10.81 -3.10
N MET A 122 10.39 11.12 -1.82
CA MET A 122 9.52 10.59 -0.78
C MET A 122 8.16 11.28 -0.70
N TRP A 123 8.09 12.56 -1.02
CA TRP A 123 6.87 13.38 -0.91
C TRP A 123 5.61 12.72 -1.50
N PRO A 124 5.62 12.12 -2.71
CA PRO A 124 4.43 11.48 -3.28
C PRO A 124 3.86 10.33 -2.45
N TYR A 125 4.64 9.76 -1.53
CA TYR A 125 4.25 8.61 -0.71
C TYR A 125 3.80 8.97 0.71
N VAL A 126 3.89 10.24 1.10
CA VAL A 126 3.53 10.69 2.44
C VAL A 126 2.04 11.06 2.55
N VAL A 127 1.41 11.30 1.40
CA VAL A 127 0.10 11.92 1.29
C VAL A 127 -1.02 11.09 1.93
N SER A 128 -1.05 9.77 1.74
CA SER A 128 -2.08 8.90 2.31
C SER A 128 -1.53 7.85 3.27
N LEU A 129 -2.37 7.42 4.22
CA LEU A 129 -2.00 6.35 5.16
C LEU A 129 -1.62 5.04 4.42
N CYS A 130 -2.34 4.72 3.35
CA CYS A 130 -2.08 3.54 2.51
C CYS A 130 -0.67 3.57 1.92
N GLN A 131 -0.26 4.73 1.39
CA GLN A 131 1.06 4.92 0.83
C GLN A 131 2.15 4.87 1.90
N ARG A 132 1.93 5.53 3.04
CA ARG A 132 2.87 5.50 4.17
C ARG A 132 3.09 4.09 4.70
N ASN A 133 2.02 3.29 4.81
CA ASN A 133 2.13 1.89 5.21
C ASN A 133 2.88 1.04 4.19
N ALA A 134 2.66 1.27 2.89
CA ALA A 134 3.40 0.58 1.82
C ALA A 134 4.90 0.91 1.86
N VAL A 135 5.26 2.19 2.03
CA VAL A 135 6.67 2.61 2.20
C VAL A 135 7.27 2.00 3.45
N ARG A 136 6.56 2.06 4.58
CA ARG A 136 7.04 1.50 5.85
C ARG A 136 7.33 0.01 5.72
N GLN A 137 6.47 -0.74 5.03
CA GLN A 137 6.71 -2.16 4.76
C GLN A 137 7.93 -2.39 3.86
N ALA A 138 8.09 -1.57 2.80
CA ALA A 138 9.30 -1.61 1.95
C ALA A 138 10.58 -1.31 2.75
N ALA A 139 10.53 -0.30 3.62
CA ALA A 139 11.65 0.09 4.46
C ALA A 139 11.99 -0.98 5.50
N ARG A 140 10.98 -1.64 6.08
CA ARG A 140 11.16 -2.75 7.01
C ARG A 140 11.90 -3.93 6.39
N GLU A 141 11.66 -4.22 5.11
CA GLU A 141 12.38 -5.27 4.39
C GLU A 141 13.80 -4.88 3.96
N LEU A 142 14.14 -3.59 4.08
CA LEU A 142 15.47 -3.07 3.81
C LEU A 142 16.20 -2.65 5.09
N ASP A 143 15.66 -2.99 6.26
CA ASP A 143 16.16 -2.59 7.59
C ASP A 143 16.25 -1.05 7.77
N MET A 144 15.40 -0.30 7.06
CA MET A 144 15.29 1.17 7.05
C MET A 144 14.00 1.69 7.70
N GLU A 145 13.24 0.85 8.41
CA GLU A 145 11.92 1.23 8.97
C GLU A 145 12.03 2.45 9.89
N GLN A 146 13.00 2.47 10.80
CA GLN A 146 13.16 3.55 11.76
C GLN A 146 13.45 4.90 11.07
N MET A 147 14.31 4.89 10.06
CA MET A 147 14.63 6.07 9.24
C MET A 147 13.38 6.67 8.58
N ILE A 148 12.50 5.82 8.05
CA ILE A 148 11.23 6.26 7.44
C ILE A 148 10.22 6.75 8.48
N LEU A 149 10.16 6.12 9.65
CA LEU A 149 9.29 6.58 10.74
C LEU A 149 9.72 7.96 11.24
N ASP A 150 11.02 8.20 11.38
CA ASP A 150 11.53 9.49 11.81
C ASP A 150 11.31 10.57 10.74
N TYR A 151 11.48 10.23 9.47
CA TYR A 151 11.08 11.11 8.36
C TYR A 151 9.59 11.49 8.42
N PHE A 152 8.69 10.53 8.61
CA PHE A 152 7.25 10.82 8.73
C PHE A 152 6.94 11.70 9.93
N ARG A 153 7.59 11.47 11.08
CA ARG A 153 7.43 12.30 12.28
C ARG A 153 7.92 13.73 12.04
N GLN A 154 9.06 13.92 11.38
CA GLN A 154 9.59 15.24 11.04
C GLN A 154 8.65 16.01 10.11
N LYS A 155 7.95 15.31 9.20
CA LYS A 155 6.91 15.90 8.34
C LYS A 155 5.57 16.11 9.05
N GLY A 156 5.47 15.83 10.35
CA GLY A 156 4.25 16.00 11.16
C GLY A 156 3.24 14.87 11.03
N TYR A 157 3.53 13.82 10.27
CA TYR A 157 2.62 12.70 10.10
C TYR A 157 2.73 11.72 11.27
N LYS A 158 1.58 11.44 11.86
CA LYS A 158 1.41 10.46 12.96
C LYS A 158 0.49 9.35 12.53
N PHE A 159 0.52 8.22 13.24
CA PHE A 159 -0.26 7.03 12.91
C PHE A 159 -1.78 7.28 12.82
N TYR A 160 -2.30 8.26 13.57
CA TYR A 160 -3.71 8.62 13.61
C TYR A 160 -4.16 9.60 12.50
N HIS A 161 -3.25 10.11 11.67
CA HIS A 161 -3.61 10.94 10.52
C HIS A 161 -4.14 10.06 9.38
N VAL A 162 -5.33 9.51 9.56
CA VAL A 162 -5.96 8.60 8.60
C VAL A 162 -6.43 9.37 7.36
N ILE A 163 -7.01 10.55 7.56
CA ILE A 163 -7.55 11.39 6.50
C ILE A 163 -6.39 12.19 5.88
N PRO A 164 -6.16 12.09 4.56
CA PRO A 164 -5.19 12.92 3.88
C PRO A 164 -5.54 14.41 4.00
N ASP A 165 -4.53 15.28 4.11
CA ASP A 165 -4.72 16.72 4.27
C ASP A 165 -5.58 17.33 3.15
N PHE A 166 -5.45 16.80 1.92
CA PHE A 166 -6.22 17.26 0.77
C PHE A 166 -7.72 16.92 0.87
N CYS A 167 -8.10 15.84 1.56
CA CYS A 167 -9.51 15.50 1.76
C CYS A 167 -10.20 16.49 2.71
N VAL A 168 -9.45 17.01 3.70
CA VAL A 168 -9.94 18.04 4.62
C VAL A 168 -10.13 19.37 3.90
N GLN A 169 -9.20 19.73 3.01
CA GLN A 169 -9.26 20.98 2.25
C GLN A 169 -10.27 20.93 1.10
N TYR A 170 -10.44 19.77 0.47
CA TYR A 170 -11.28 19.58 -0.71
C TYR A 170 -12.20 18.37 -0.52
N PRO A 171 -13.29 18.50 0.25
CA PRO A 171 -14.14 17.38 0.61
C PRO A 171 -14.91 16.76 -0.56
N LEU A 172 -15.02 17.43 -1.71
CA LEU A 172 -15.63 16.87 -2.93
C LEU A 172 -14.61 16.19 -3.86
N PHE A 173 -13.33 16.16 -3.48
CA PHE A 173 -12.28 15.59 -4.34
C PHE A 173 -12.48 14.09 -4.61
N TRP A 174 -13.12 13.34 -3.71
CA TRP A 174 -13.41 11.92 -3.88
C TRP A 174 -14.37 11.64 -5.06
N MET A 175 -15.15 12.63 -5.50
CA MET A 175 -16.00 12.53 -6.69
C MET A 175 -15.23 12.79 -7.99
N SER A 176 -13.99 13.25 -7.92
CA SER A 176 -13.20 13.56 -9.11
C SER A 176 -12.62 12.28 -9.73
N ALA A 177 -12.62 12.19 -11.07
CA ALA A 177 -11.95 11.11 -11.79
C ALA A 177 -10.45 11.00 -11.43
N LYS A 178 -9.84 12.12 -11.03
CA LYS A 178 -8.44 12.16 -10.58
C LYS A 178 -8.25 11.36 -9.29
N PHE A 179 -9.19 11.43 -8.34
CA PHE A 179 -9.15 10.62 -7.13
C PHE A 179 -9.23 9.13 -7.45
N TRP A 180 -10.20 8.71 -8.27
CA TRP A 180 -10.35 7.30 -8.63
C TRP A 180 -9.10 6.74 -9.34
N ASN A 181 -8.51 7.52 -10.25
CA ASN A 181 -7.26 7.13 -10.91
C ASN A 181 -6.08 7.04 -9.96
N PHE A 182 -5.99 7.94 -8.98
CA PHE A 182 -4.90 7.95 -8.02
C PHE A 182 -5.00 6.84 -6.97
N THR A 183 -6.23 6.56 -6.50
CA THR A 183 -6.51 5.60 -5.42
C THR A 183 -6.59 4.17 -5.95
N PHE A 184 -7.38 3.91 -6.99
CA PHE A 184 -7.69 2.55 -7.45
C PHE A 184 -6.91 2.14 -8.71
N PHE A 185 -6.72 3.05 -9.66
CA PHE A 185 -6.09 2.75 -10.95
C PHE A 185 -4.63 3.21 -11.02
N HIS A 186 -3.87 2.93 -9.96
CA HIS A 186 -2.46 3.26 -9.95
C HIS A 186 -1.74 2.50 -11.06
N ARG A 187 -0.94 3.21 -11.87
CA ARG A 187 -0.21 2.62 -12.99
C ARG A 187 0.63 1.44 -12.53
N TYR A 188 0.49 0.34 -13.26
CA TYR A 188 1.32 -0.84 -13.06
C TYR A 188 2.79 -0.44 -13.11
N TYR A 189 3.55 -0.96 -12.15
CA TYR A 189 4.97 -0.73 -12.05
C TYR A 189 5.70 -2.06 -12.02
N GLU A 190 6.53 -2.26 -13.02
CA GLU A 190 7.47 -3.35 -13.05
C GLU A 190 8.65 -2.99 -12.12
N ALA A 191 8.96 -3.90 -11.19
CA ALA A 191 10.09 -3.70 -10.30
C ALA A 191 11.37 -3.73 -11.13
N LYS A 192 12.25 -2.74 -10.93
CA LYS A 192 13.54 -2.66 -11.62
C LYS A 192 14.54 -3.65 -11.08
N ILE A 193 14.36 -4.04 -9.82
CA ILE A 193 15.20 -4.99 -9.12
C ILE A 193 14.43 -6.30 -9.02
N ASP A 194 15.07 -7.39 -9.44
CA ASP A 194 14.51 -8.73 -9.28
C ASP A 194 14.71 -9.22 -7.84
N TYR A 195 13.73 -8.91 -6.98
CA TYR A 195 13.75 -9.36 -5.59
C TYR A 195 13.54 -10.87 -5.46
N GLU A 196 12.97 -11.54 -6.46
CA GLU A 196 12.82 -12.99 -6.44
C GLU A 196 14.19 -13.64 -6.67
N GLU A 197 14.96 -13.16 -7.65
CA GLU A 197 16.33 -13.65 -7.85
C GLU A 197 17.20 -13.40 -6.61
N ILE A 198 17.12 -12.19 -6.01
CA ILE A 198 17.84 -11.87 -4.78
C ILE A 198 17.43 -12.82 -3.65
N TYR A 199 16.13 -13.09 -3.50
CA TYR A 199 15.62 -14.03 -2.50
C TYR A 199 16.20 -15.44 -2.70
N GLN A 200 16.13 -15.96 -3.93
CA GLN A 200 16.69 -17.27 -4.25
C GLN A 200 18.20 -17.34 -4.00
N GLN A 201 18.95 -16.31 -4.39
CA GLN A 201 20.39 -16.23 -4.08
C GLN A 201 20.66 -16.20 -2.57
N GLN A 202 19.87 -15.46 -1.79
CA GLN A 202 20.00 -15.40 -0.33
C GLN A 202 19.65 -16.74 0.34
N LEU A 203 18.62 -17.42 -0.15
CA LEU A 203 18.25 -18.76 0.30
C LEU A 203 19.37 -19.76 0.03
N ARG A 204 19.91 -19.80 -1.20
CA ARG A 204 21.03 -20.68 -1.57
C ARG A 204 22.25 -20.46 -0.67
N ARG A 205 22.53 -19.22 -0.27
CA ARG A 205 23.64 -18.88 0.63
C ARG A 205 23.40 -19.32 2.08
N LYS A 206 22.16 -19.24 2.58
CA LYS A 206 21.83 -19.58 3.98
C LYS A 206 21.51 -21.05 4.20
N HIS A 207 20.92 -21.70 3.20
CA HIS A 207 20.46 -23.08 3.23
C HIS A 207 20.92 -23.82 1.95
N PRO A 208 22.24 -24.00 1.75
CA PRO A 208 22.75 -24.74 0.59
C PRO A 208 22.16 -26.15 0.49
N GLU A 209 21.79 -26.76 1.63
CA GLU A 209 21.21 -28.09 1.72
C GLU A 209 19.78 -28.21 1.15
N TRP A 210 19.07 -27.09 0.96
CA TRP A 210 17.71 -27.09 0.36
C TRP A 210 17.74 -26.93 -1.15
N VAL A 211 18.92 -26.67 -1.71
CA VAL A 211 19.13 -26.52 -3.14
C VAL A 211 19.47 -27.89 -3.70
N THR A 212 18.46 -28.74 -3.88
CA THR A 212 18.64 -29.91 -4.73
C THR A 212 18.80 -29.41 -6.15
N ASP A 213 19.98 -29.61 -6.74
CA ASP A 213 20.21 -29.35 -8.16
C ASP A 213 19.26 -30.24 -8.97
N SER A 214 18.07 -29.73 -9.30
CA SER A 214 17.14 -30.38 -10.22
C SER A 214 17.68 -30.44 -11.65
N ASN A 215 18.92 -29.95 -11.86
CA ASN A 215 19.62 -29.89 -13.14
C ASN A 215 20.89 -30.76 -13.16
N THR A 216 21.16 -31.64 -12.18
CA THR A 216 22.10 -32.73 -12.47
C THR A 216 21.48 -33.55 -13.61
N PRO A 217 22.09 -33.59 -14.81
CA PRO A 217 21.72 -34.57 -15.80
C PRO A 217 21.87 -35.91 -15.07
N THR A 218 20.80 -36.68 -14.96
CA THR A 218 20.97 -38.10 -14.72
C THR A 218 21.79 -38.61 -15.88
N ASP A 219 23.09 -38.78 -15.66
CA ASP A 219 23.96 -39.51 -16.58
C ASP A 219 23.34 -40.90 -16.71
N VAL A 220 22.71 -41.13 -17.88
CA VAL A 220 22.23 -42.43 -18.36
C VAL A 220 23.34 -43.08 -19.16
#